data_AF-A0A0F6RIG9-F1
#
_entry.id   AF-A0A0F6RIG9-F1
#
_cell.length_a   1.000
_cell.length_b   1.000
_cell.length_c   1.000
_cell.angle_alpha   90.00
_cell.angle_beta   90.00
_cell.angle_gamma   90.00
#
_symmetry.space_group_name_H-M   'P 1'
#
loop_
_entity.id
_entity.type
_entity.pdbx_description
1 polymer ?
#
loop_
_entity_poly.entity_id
_entity_poly.type
_entity_poly.pdbx_seq_one_letter_code
_entity_poly.pdbx_strand_id
1 'polypeptide(L)'
;MVRQLTASSAINDIIAERQRQQSVEGWTPEHDDHHTSGEIAGAAACYAMHVNARGWVFPSNPGVYQSEVEPGEWPWSPSWWKPTTPRRDLVKAGALIAAEIERIDRQSVQVKGGAA
;
A
#
# COMPACT_ATOMS: atom_id res chain seq x y z
N MET A 1 18.43 -6.44 30.82
CA MET A 1 18.34 -5.19 30.03
C MET A 1 17.34 -5.44 28.92
N VAL A 2 16.15 -4.84 28.97
CA VAL A 2 15.16 -4.96 27.89
C VAL A 2 15.59 -4.00 26.78
N ARG A 3 15.88 -4.52 25.60
CA ARG A 3 16.24 -3.71 24.43
C ARG A 3 14.95 -3.06 23.92
N GLN A 4 14.81 -1.75 24.07
CA GLN A 4 13.73 -1.02 23.44
C GLN A 4 13.99 -1.02 21.93
N LEU A 5 13.23 -1.82 21.19
CA LEU A 5 13.31 -1.87 19.73
C LEU A 5 12.53 -0.68 19.18
N THR A 6 13.22 0.40 18.87
CA THR A 6 12.63 1.51 18.11
C THR A 6 12.57 1.11 16.64
N ALA A 7 11.37 1.14 16.05
CA ALA A 7 11.19 0.93 14.63
C ALA A 7 11.98 1.96 13.82
N SER A 8 12.52 1.54 12.67
CA SER A 8 13.25 2.46 11.78
C SER A 8 12.30 3.51 11.20
N SER A 9 12.85 4.64 10.73
CA SER A 9 12.04 5.67 10.02
C SER A 9 11.20 5.07 8.90
N ALA A 10 11.72 4.08 8.16
CA ALA A 10 10.98 3.46 7.06
C ALA A 10 9.74 2.71 7.52
N ILE A 11 9.83 1.99 8.64
CA ILE A 11 8.68 1.30 9.24
C ILE A 11 7.68 2.32 9.79
N ASN A 12 8.15 3.37 10.47
CA ASN A 12 7.28 4.43 10.97
C ASN A 12 6.52 5.14 9.83
N ASP A 13 7.15 5.35 8.68
CA ASP A 13 6.50 5.96 7.51
C ASP A 13 5.40 5.07 6.93
N ILE A 14 5.60 3.74 6.91
CA ILE A 14 4.58 2.77 6.47
C ILE A 14 3.38 2.82 7.41
N ILE A 15 3.62 2.84 8.72
CA ILE A 15 2.56 2.96 9.73
C ILE A 15 1.80 4.28 9.54
N ALA A 16 2.52 5.40 9.40
CA ALA A 16 1.92 6.70 9.20
C ALA A 16 1.09 6.77 7.91
N GLU A 17 1.55 6.12 6.82
CA GLU A 17 0.77 6.06 5.59
C GLU A 17 -0.47 5.22 5.71
N ARG A 18 -0.41 4.06 6.39
CA ARG A 18 -1.60 3.25 6.63
C ARG A 18 -2.64 4.03 7.43
N GLN A 19 -2.22 4.77 8.44
CA GLN A 19 -3.10 5.67 9.21
C GLN A 19 -3.67 6.80 8.35
N ARG A 20 -2.88 7.39 7.44
CA ARG A 20 -3.36 8.42 6.51
C ARG A 20 -4.39 7.87 5.53
N GLN A 21 -4.18 6.68 4.96
CA GLN A 21 -5.14 6.01 4.09
C GLN A 21 -6.50 5.82 4.78
N GLN A 22 -6.49 5.37 6.04
CA GLN A 22 -7.71 5.22 6.83
C GLN A 22 -8.39 6.57 7.14
N SER A 23 -7.62 7.56 7.60
CA SER A 23 -8.17 8.83 8.12
C SER A 23 -8.50 9.87 7.06
N VAL A 24 -7.76 9.89 5.95
CA VAL A 24 -7.91 10.90 4.88
C VAL A 24 -8.69 10.35 3.70
N GLU A 25 -8.37 9.12 3.27
CA GLU A 25 -9.02 8.50 2.10
C GLU A 25 -10.27 7.69 2.48
N GLY A 26 -10.47 7.41 3.77
CA GLY A 26 -11.59 6.60 4.25
C GLY A 26 -11.44 5.10 3.97
N TRP A 27 -10.22 4.63 3.70
CA TRP A 27 -9.94 3.20 3.46
C TRP A 27 -9.87 2.45 4.79
N THR A 28 -11.03 2.32 5.44
CA THR A 28 -11.15 1.64 6.74
C THR A 28 -10.95 0.12 6.60
N PRO A 29 -10.70 -0.60 7.71
CA PRO A 29 -10.73 -2.06 7.72
C PRO A 29 -11.97 -2.65 7.04
N GLU A 30 -13.16 -2.09 7.30
CA GLU A 30 -14.42 -2.54 6.73
C GLU A 30 -14.51 -2.23 5.23
N HIS A 31 -13.96 -1.11 4.78
CA HIS A 31 -13.80 -0.84 3.34
C HIS A 31 -12.94 -1.91 2.69
N ASP A 32 -11.77 -2.19 3.29
CA ASP A 32 -10.81 -3.16 2.75
C ASP A 32 -11.40 -4.58 2.66
N ASP A 33 -12.30 -4.95 3.57
CA ASP A 33 -12.98 -6.26 3.56
C ASP A 33 -13.83 -6.51 2.29
N HIS A 34 -14.18 -5.47 1.53
CA HIS A 34 -14.87 -5.57 0.24
C HIS A 34 -13.94 -5.92 -0.93
N HIS A 35 -12.62 -5.85 -0.75
CA HIS A 35 -11.62 -6.16 -1.79
C HIS A 35 -11.11 -7.60 -1.65
N THR A 36 -11.88 -8.54 -2.19
CA THR A 36 -11.65 -9.99 -2.00
C THR A 36 -10.90 -10.67 -3.16
N SER A 37 -10.67 -9.96 -4.26
CA SER A 37 -10.07 -10.51 -5.48
C SER A 37 -8.57 -10.20 -5.60
N GLY A 38 -7.94 -9.75 -4.51
CA GLY A 38 -6.52 -9.43 -4.44
C GLY A 38 -6.17 -8.01 -4.88
N GLU A 39 -7.16 -7.13 -4.99
CA GLU A 39 -6.98 -5.75 -5.47
C GLU A 39 -5.95 -4.98 -4.63
N ILE A 40 -6.02 -5.08 -3.30
CA ILE A 40 -5.09 -4.34 -2.41
C ILE A 40 -3.64 -4.80 -2.63
N ALA A 41 -3.41 -6.12 -2.77
CA ALA A 41 -2.10 -6.67 -3.10
C ALA A 41 -1.62 -6.24 -4.49
N GLY A 42 -2.51 -6.25 -5.48
CA GLY A 42 -2.22 -5.80 -6.85
C GLY A 42 -1.83 -4.32 -6.91
N ALA A 43 -2.54 -3.46 -6.20
CA ALA A 43 -2.22 -2.04 -6.07
C ALA A 43 -0.85 -1.81 -5.41
N ALA A 44 -0.52 -2.58 -4.37
CA ALA A 44 0.80 -2.53 -3.74
C ALA A 44 1.92 -2.91 -4.71
N ALA A 45 1.71 -4.01 -5.47
CA ALA A 45 2.65 -4.47 -6.48
C ALA A 45 2.85 -3.43 -7.58
N CYS A 46 1.79 -2.76 -8.04
CA CYS A 46 1.88 -1.70 -9.04
C CYS A 46 2.82 -0.56 -8.61
N TYR A 47 2.72 -0.08 -7.37
CA TYR A 47 3.65 0.93 -6.85
C TYR A 47 5.09 0.40 -6.78
N ALA A 48 5.31 -0.82 -6.29
CA ALA A 48 6.65 -1.41 -6.21
C ALA A 48 7.29 -1.62 -7.60
N MET A 49 6.50 -2.11 -8.56
CA MET A 49 6.93 -2.32 -9.94
C MET A 49 7.21 -1.00 -10.66
N HIS A 50 6.41 0.05 -10.43
CA HIS A 50 6.68 1.38 -10.98
C HIS A 50 8.04 1.92 -10.49
N VAL A 51 8.33 1.77 -9.20
CA VAL A 51 9.63 2.14 -8.63
C VAL A 51 10.77 1.34 -9.27
N ASN A 52 10.61 0.03 -9.43
CA ASN A 52 11.60 -0.81 -10.09
C ASN A 52 11.84 -0.40 -11.55
N ALA A 53 10.78 -0.20 -12.33
CA ALA A 53 10.86 0.06 -13.76
C ALA A 53 11.27 1.51 -14.10
N ARG A 54 10.87 2.48 -13.27
CA ARG A 54 10.99 3.91 -13.58
C ARG A 54 11.78 4.71 -12.56
N GLY A 55 12.18 4.13 -11.43
CA GLY A 55 12.90 4.86 -10.37
C GLY A 55 14.17 5.55 -10.85
N TRP A 56 14.83 5.01 -11.88
CA TRP A 56 16.03 5.58 -12.50
C TRP A 56 15.81 6.95 -13.15
N VAL A 57 14.59 7.26 -13.62
CA VAL A 57 14.30 8.54 -14.29
C VAL A 57 14.04 9.66 -13.29
N PHE A 58 13.68 9.32 -12.04
CA PHE A 58 13.29 10.31 -11.05
C PHE A 58 14.37 11.38 -10.76
N PRO A 59 15.66 11.05 -10.61
CA PRO A 59 16.70 12.06 -10.34
C PRO A 59 16.90 13.08 -11.47
N SER A 60 16.62 12.69 -12.72
CA SER A 60 16.85 13.55 -13.89
C SER A 60 15.56 14.22 -14.40
N ASN A 61 14.40 13.57 -14.21
CA ASN A 61 13.11 14.09 -14.64
C ASN A 61 11.96 13.55 -13.76
N PRO A 62 11.71 14.18 -12.59
CA PRO A 62 10.61 13.80 -11.70
C PRO A 62 9.23 13.85 -12.37
N GLY A 63 9.03 14.79 -13.31
CA GLY A 63 7.77 14.95 -14.03
C GLY A 63 7.39 13.70 -14.81
N VAL A 64 8.35 13.11 -15.53
CA VAL A 64 8.15 11.85 -16.28
C VAL A 64 7.86 10.67 -15.36
N TYR A 65 8.43 10.64 -14.15
CA TYR A 65 8.12 9.61 -13.17
C TYR A 65 6.68 9.73 -12.64
N GLN A 66 6.23 10.96 -12.40
CA GLN A 66 4.94 11.26 -11.77
C GLN A 66 3.76 11.25 -12.77
N SER A 67 4.02 11.51 -14.05
CA SER A 67 3.01 11.52 -15.10
C SER A 67 2.80 10.18 -15.78
N GLU A 68 3.50 9.12 -15.34
CA GLU A 68 3.32 7.79 -15.93
C GLU A 68 1.91 7.28 -15.65
N VAL A 69 1.26 6.76 -16.69
CA VAL A 69 -0.05 6.12 -16.58
C VAL A 69 0.01 4.88 -15.67
N GLU A 70 -1.14 4.48 -15.16
CA GLU A 70 -1.26 3.31 -14.31
C GLU A 70 -0.81 2.03 -15.03
N PRO A 71 -0.15 1.09 -14.32
CA PRO A 71 0.10 -0.23 -14.86
C PRO A 71 -1.22 -0.92 -15.22
N GLY A 72 -1.22 -1.82 -16.21
CA GLY A 72 -2.43 -2.56 -16.62
C GLY A 72 -3.04 -3.43 -15.51
N GLU A 73 -2.23 -3.78 -14.51
CA GLU A 73 -2.66 -4.55 -13.32
C GLU A 73 -3.23 -3.65 -12.20
N TRP A 74 -3.30 -2.33 -12.41
CA TRP A 74 -3.88 -1.41 -11.43
C TRP A 74 -5.38 -1.67 -11.31
N PRO A 75 -5.89 -1.98 -10.10
CA PRO A 75 -7.24 -2.53 -9.94
C PRO A 75 -8.35 -1.48 -9.86
N TRP A 76 -8.00 -0.20 -9.79
CA TRP A 76 -8.94 0.89 -9.51
C TRP A 76 -8.96 1.94 -10.61
N SER A 77 -9.81 2.95 -10.48
CA SER A 77 -9.83 4.06 -11.43
C SER A 77 -8.42 4.66 -11.60
N PRO A 78 -8.02 5.02 -12.83
CA PRO A 78 -6.76 5.71 -13.12
C PRO A 78 -6.55 6.97 -12.27
N SER A 79 -7.64 7.64 -11.87
CA SER A 79 -7.58 8.83 -11.00
C SER A 79 -6.99 8.57 -9.60
N TRP A 80 -6.94 7.31 -9.17
CA TRP A 80 -6.32 6.88 -7.91
C TRP A 80 -4.85 6.48 -8.05
N TRP A 81 -4.34 6.35 -9.28
CA TRP A 81 -2.93 6.17 -9.53
C TRP A 81 -2.20 7.51 -9.41
N LYS A 82 -1.39 7.65 -8.36
CA LYS A 82 -0.73 8.91 -8.00
C LYS A 82 0.73 8.66 -7.59
N PRO A 83 1.61 8.25 -8.51
CA PRO A 83 3.03 8.11 -8.21
C PRO A 83 3.63 9.46 -7.82
N THR A 84 4.57 9.47 -6.88
CA THR A 84 5.10 10.70 -6.27
C THR A 84 6.61 10.73 -6.27
N THR A 85 7.24 9.85 -5.50
CA THR A 85 8.69 9.66 -5.48
C THR A 85 8.98 8.18 -5.25
N PRO A 86 10.14 7.65 -5.70
CA PRO A 86 10.50 6.26 -5.50
C PRO A 86 10.34 5.78 -4.04
N ARG A 87 10.84 6.58 -3.09
CA ARG A 87 10.76 6.25 -1.67
C ARG A 87 9.33 6.32 -1.15
N ARG A 88 8.55 7.31 -1.56
CA ARG A 88 7.16 7.50 -1.09
C ARG A 88 6.21 6.45 -1.65
N ASP A 89 6.43 6.04 -2.89
CA ASP A 89 5.61 5.02 -3.53
C ASP A 89 5.88 3.63 -2.93
N LEU A 90 7.12 3.33 -2.50
CA LEU A 90 7.40 2.16 -1.68
C LEU A 90 6.72 2.20 -0.30
N VAL A 91 6.51 3.39 0.29
CA VAL A 91 5.73 3.53 1.54
C VAL A 91 4.27 3.18 1.28
N LYS A 92 3.68 3.69 0.19
CA LYS A 92 2.30 3.35 -0.20
C LYS A 92 2.16 1.86 -0.43
N ALA A 93 3.12 1.24 -1.13
CA ALA A 93 3.15 -0.20 -1.34
C ALA A 93 3.21 -0.96 -0.01
N GLY A 94 4.08 -0.58 0.91
CA GLY A 94 4.17 -1.19 2.24
C GLY A 94 2.88 -1.03 3.07
N ALA A 95 2.24 0.14 3.01
CA ALA A 95 0.99 0.41 3.70
C ALA A 95 -0.17 -0.43 3.13
N LEU A 96 -0.24 -0.58 1.80
CA LEU A 96 -1.21 -1.45 1.14
C LEU A 96 -0.97 -2.93 1.45
N ILE A 97 0.29 -3.39 1.54
CA ILE A 97 0.60 -4.74 2.00
C ILE A 97 0.10 -4.96 3.44
N ALA A 98 0.34 -4.00 4.34
CA ALA A 98 -0.18 -4.08 5.70
C ALA A 98 -1.72 -4.15 5.72
N ALA A 99 -2.39 -3.33 4.91
CA ALA A 99 -3.84 -3.34 4.76
C ALA A 99 -4.38 -4.72 4.34
N GLU A 100 -3.75 -5.34 3.33
CA GLU A 100 -4.16 -6.67 2.85
C GLU A 100 -3.91 -7.77 3.90
N ILE A 101 -2.78 -7.72 4.61
CA ILE A 101 -2.51 -8.66 5.72
C ILE A 101 -3.57 -8.51 6.81
N GLU A 102 -3.89 -7.27 7.22
CA GLU A 102 -4.94 -7.01 8.21
C GLU A 102 -6.30 -7.57 7.76
N ARG A 103 -6.65 -7.46 6.46
CA ARG A 103 -7.88 -8.02 5.88
C ARG A 103 -7.90 -9.54 5.96
N ILE A 104 -6.82 -10.20 5.55
CA ILE A 104 -6.66 -11.66 5.62
C ILE A 104 -6.79 -12.14 7.08
N ASP A 105 -6.11 -11.45 8.00
CA ASP A 105 -6.12 -11.80 9.42
C ASP A 105 -7.55 -11.71 10.00
N ARG A 106 -8.30 -10.64 9.70
CA ARG A 106 -9.71 -10.50 10.11
C ARG A 106 -10.59 -11.62 9.57
N GLN A 107 -10.47 -11.95 8.29
CA GLN A 107 -11.25 -13.04 7.69
C GLN A 107 -10.91 -14.41 8.31
N SER A 108 -9.63 -14.64 8.65
CA SER A 108 -9.20 -15.89 9.29
C SER A 108 -9.79 -16.09 10.70
N VAL A 109 -10.04 -14.99 11.44
CA VAL A 109 -10.69 -15.02 12.76
C VAL A 109 -12.18 -15.35 12.61
N GLN A 110 -12.87 -14.80 11.60
CA GLN A 110 -14.29 -15.07 11.36
C GLN A 110 -14.57 -16.55 11.04
N VAL A 111 -13.71 -17.18 10.22
CA VAL A 111 -13.86 -18.61 9.88
C VAL A 111 -13.74 -19.53 11.12
N LYS A 112 -12.92 -19.17 12.11
CA LYS A 112 -12.78 -19.94 13.35
C LYS A 112 -13.95 -19.76 14.33
N GLY A 113 -14.69 -18.65 14.24
CA GLY A 113 -15.83 -18.35 15.11
C GLY A 113 -17.18 -18.90 14.61
N GLY A 114 -17.31 -19.24 13.32
CA GLY A 114 -18.53 -19.78 12.72
C GLY A 114 -18.66 -21.31 12.75
N ALA A 115 -17.70 -22.02 13.35
CA ALA A 115 -17.66 -23.48 13.44
C ALA A 115 -18.01 -24.02 14.86
N ALA A 116 -18.73 -23.23 15.66
CA ALA A 116 -19.17 -23.61 17.02
C ALA A 116 -20.71 -23.66 17.10
#